data_AF-A0A6G3MLB8-F1
#
_entry.id   AF-A0A6G3MLB8-F1
#
_cell.length_a   1.000
_cell.length_b   1.000
_cell.length_c   1.000
_cell.angle_alpha   90.00
_cell.angle_beta   90.00
_cell.angle_gamma   90.00
#
_symmetry.space_group_name_H-M   'P 1'
#
loop_
_entity.id
_entity.type
_entity.pdbx_description
1 polymer ?
#
loop_
_entity_poly.entity_id
_entity_poly.type
_entity_poly.pdbx_seq_one_letter_code
_entity_poly.pdbx_strand_id
1 'polypeptide(L)'
;DERETIVNPEDKKPEDWDDRQDIPDPEAKKPEDWDDSVDGEWEQDLIKNPNFKGLWAPKQIPNSNYKGVWAPKQISNPEYHPDNTFANFMSTHVGFDLWTVESGTSFDDIFITDSQSESDKHAKEVSERLAIQKEQIKEKMAKDKKDKPETPLPEESPDVSPEDDEESDADTPEDETEHE
;
A
#
# COMPACT_ATOMS: atom_id res chain seq x y z
N ASP A 1 26.78 -20.32 18.45
CA ASP A 1 26.83 -20.45 16.98
C ASP A 1 25.39 -20.54 16.52
N GLU A 2 24.98 -19.65 15.63
CA GLU A 2 23.59 -19.54 15.14
C GLU A 2 23.37 -20.36 13.87
N ARG A 3 24.42 -20.98 13.34
CA ARG A 3 24.30 -21.84 12.15
C ARG A 3 23.77 -23.20 12.57
N GLU A 4 22.65 -23.61 11.98
CA GLU A 4 22.04 -24.93 12.21
C GLU A 4 22.93 -26.06 11.72
N THR A 5 23.70 -25.80 10.67
CA THR A 5 24.63 -26.73 10.06
C THR A 5 26.03 -26.13 9.97
N ILE A 6 27.04 -27.00 10.05
CA ILE A 6 28.44 -26.65 9.79
C ILE A 6 28.96 -27.51 8.65
N VAL A 7 29.98 -26.99 7.96
CA VAL A 7 30.71 -27.77 6.95
C VAL A 7 31.35 -28.97 7.64
N ASN A 8 31.15 -30.17 7.08
CA ASN A 8 31.79 -31.37 7.57
C ASN A 8 33.31 -31.27 7.36
N PRO A 9 34.12 -31.23 8.42
CA PRO A 9 35.57 -31.10 8.29
C PRO A 9 36.25 -32.35 7.68
N GLU A 10 35.55 -33.48 7.67
CA GLU A 10 36.05 -34.74 7.09
C GLU A 10 35.70 -34.89 5.60
N ASP A 11 34.80 -34.06 5.07
CA ASP A 11 34.41 -34.11 3.67
C ASP A 11 35.39 -33.29 2.81
N LYS A 12 36.07 -33.97 1.88
CA LYS A 12 37.05 -33.37 0.97
C LYS A 12 36.60 -33.56 -0.48
N LYS A 13 36.97 -32.61 -1.35
CA LYS A 13 36.71 -32.71 -2.79
C LYS A 13 37.29 -34.02 -3.31
N PRO A 14 36.49 -34.91 -3.91
CA PRO A 14 37.01 -36.10 -4.56
C PRO A 14 37.97 -35.73 -5.68
N GLU A 15 39.04 -36.49 -5.86
CA GLU A 15 40.02 -36.25 -6.94
C GLU A 15 39.39 -36.38 -8.33
N ASP A 16 38.35 -37.21 -8.48
CA ASP A 16 37.58 -37.42 -9.71
C ASP A 16 36.47 -36.37 -9.93
N TRP A 17 36.44 -35.28 -9.15
CA TRP A 17 35.42 -34.24 -9.28
C TRP A 17 35.87 -33.11 -10.22
N ASP A 18 35.26 -33.03 -11.40
CA ASP A 18 35.51 -31.94 -12.34
C ASP A 18 34.46 -30.83 -12.20
N ASP A 19 34.92 -29.65 -11.81
CA ASP A 19 34.15 -28.42 -11.65
C ASP A 19 34.34 -27.45 -12.83
N ARG A 20 35.08 -27.84 -13.87
CA ARG A 20 35.18 -27.08 -15.11
C ARG A 20 33.95 -27.34 -15.95
N GLN A 21 33.14 -26.31 -16.15
CA GLN A 21 31.93 -26.39 -16.97
C GLN A 21 32.27 -26.63 -18.44
N ASP A 22 33.34 -25.99 -18.91
CA ASP A 22 33.80 -26.11 -20.29
C ASP A 22 35.27 -26.58 -20.31
N ILE A 23 35.56 -27.48 -21.25
CA ILE A 23 36.91 -27.97 -21.52
C ILE A 23 37.28 -27.64 -22.97
N PRO A 24 38.56 -27.41 -23.26
CA PRO A 24 39.01 -27.25 -24.63
C PRO A 24 38.60 -28.46 -25.49
N ASP A 25 38.03 -28.22 -26.67
CA ASP A 25 37.57 -29.28 -27.59
C ASP A 25 38.72 -30.14 -28.10
N PRO A 26 38.84 -31.42 -27.74
CA PRO A 26 39.94 -32.27 -28.16
C PRO A 26 39.98 -32.50 -29.69
N GLU A 27 38.88 -32.24 -30.40
CA GLU A 27 38.82 -32.36 -31.86
C GLU A 27 39.07 -31.04 -32.60
N ALA A 28 39.10 -29.91 -31.88
CA ALA A 28 39.40 -28.62 -32.48
C ALA A 28 40.85 -28.58 -32.97
N LYS A 29 41.00 -28.29 -34.27
CA LYS A 29 42.29 -28.11 -34.92
C LYS A 29 42.35 -26.71 -35.46
N LYS A 30 43.52 -26.09 -35.30
CA LYS A 30 43.84 -24.82 -35.94
C LYS A 30 43.60 -24.93 -37.46
N PRO A 31 42.82 -24.01 -38.05
CA PRO A 31 42.59 -23.99 -39.49
C PRO A 31 43.91 -23.87 -40.27
N GLU A 32 43.99 -24.53 -41.42
CA GLU A 32 45.19 -24.50 -42.27
C GLU A 32 45.53 -23.10 -42.80
N ASP A 33 44.55 -22.20 -42.85
CA ASP A 33 44.66 -20.82 -43.36
C ASP A 33 44.84 -19.76 -42.25
N TRP A 34 45.10 -20.18 -40.99
CA TRP A 34 45.28 -19.25 -39.87
C TRP A 34 46.72 -18.77 -39.74
N ASP A 35 46.95 -17.45 -39.73
CA ASP A 35 48.26 -16.82 -39.57
C ASP A 35 48.38 -16.12 -38.20
N ASP A 36 49.20 -16.66 -37.29
CA ASP A 36 49.36 -16.08 -35.94
C ASP A 36 49.95 -14.65 -35.95
N SER A 37 50.63 -14.24 -37.03
CA SER A 37 51.18 -12.89 -37.16
C SER A 37 50.14 -11.86 -37.58
N VAL A 38 49.05 -12.29 -38.21
CA VAL A 38 48.01 -11.41 -38.75
C VAL A 38 46.71 -11.54 -37.93
N ASP A 39 46.34 -12.75 -37.56
CA ASP A 39 45.10 -13.11 -36.84
C ASP A 39 45.29 -13.27 -35.32
N GLY A 40 46.53 -13.34 -34.83
CA GLY A 40 46.87 -13.56 -33.42
C GLY A 40 46.98 -15.04 -33.03
N GLU A 41 47.35 -15.34 -31.78
CA GLU A 41 47.44 -16.73 -31.30
C GLU A 41 46.06 -17.41 -31.38
N TRP A 42 45.96 -18.52 -32.12
CA TRP A 42 44.73 -19.28 -32.23
C TRP A 42 44.28 -19.86 -30.88
N GLU A 43 43.05 -19.54 -30.47
CA GLU A 43 42.41 -20.13 -29.29
C GLU A 43 41.48 -21.27 -29.69
N GLN A 44 41.61 -22.38 -28.97
CA GLN A 44 40.78 -23.56 -29.15
C GLN A 44 39.37 -23.35 -28.60
N ASP A 45 38.34 -23.74 -29.37
CA ASP A 45 36.95 -23.69 -28.93
C ASP A 45 36.73 -24.52 -27.66
N LEU A 46 35.92 -24.00 -26.74
CA LEU A 46 35.53 -24.67 -25.50
C LEU A 46 34.23 -25.44 -25.70
N ILE A 47 34.22 -26.73 -25.40
CA ILE A 47 33.03 -27.57 -25.38
C ILE A 47 32.59 -27.85 -23.95
N LYS A 48 31.30 -28.15 -23.77
CA LYS A 48 30.77 -28.56 -22.46
C LYS A 48 31.46 -29.83 -21.98
N ASN A 49 32.01 -29.78 -20.78
CA ASN A 49 32.67 -30.91 -20.15
C ASN A 49 31.66 -32.02 -19.82
N PRO A 50 31.73 -33.22 -20.44
CA PRO A 50 30.83 -34.32 -20.12
C PRO A 50 30.96 -34.82 -18.68
N ASN A 51 32.12 -34.58 -18.04
CA ASN A 51 32.40 -34.96 -16.66
C ASN A 51 32.11 -33.84 -15.66
N PHE A 52 31.51 -32.73 -16.08
CA PHE A 52 31.17 -31.64 -15.17
C PHE A 52 30.17 -32.11 -14.11
N LYS A 53 30.62 -32.17 -12.86
CA LYS A 53 29.80 -32.58 -11.71
C LYS A 53 29.22 -31.38 -10.95
N GLY A 54 29.52 -30.16 -11.39
CA GLY A 54 29.15 -28.91 -10.71
C GLY A 54 30.28 -28.37 -9.82
N LEU A 55 30.07 -27.18 -9.24
CA LEU A 55 30.97 -26.68 -8.20
C LEU A 55 30.88 -27.60 -6.98
N TRP A 56 32.02 -28.17 -6.56
CA TRP A 56 32.04 -29.01 -5.38
C TRP A 56 31.70 -28.19 -4.13
N ALA A 57 30.68 -28.62 -3.39
CA ALA A 57 30.33 -28.06 -2.10
C ALA A 57 30.44 -29.15 -1.03
N PRO A 58 31.12 -28.90 0.10
CA PRO A 58 31.26 -29.89 1.16
C PRO A 58 29.91 -30.15 1.83
N LYS A 59 29.70 -31.38 2.29
CA LYS A 59 28.50 -31.79 3.02
C LYS A 59 28.34 -30.97 4.29
N GLN A 60 27.10 -30.55 4.53
CA GLN A 60 26.71 -29.89 5.77
C GLN A 60 26.24 -30.93 6.79
N ILE A 61 26.75 -30.84 8.02
CA ILE A 61 26.35 -31.69 9.15
C ILE A 61 25.67 -30.84 10.23
N PRO A 62 24.74 -31.42 11.02
CA PRO A 62 24.10 -30.72 12.12
C PRO A 62 25.14 -30.16 13.09
N ASN A 63 25.01 -28.89 13.43
CA ASN A 63 25.89 -28.23 14.37
C ASN A 63 25.50 -28.59 15.81
N SER A 64 26.28 -29.44 16.48
CA SER A 64 26.03 -29.80 17.88
C SER A 64 26.05 -28.60 18.85
N ASN A 65 26.62 -27.45 18.45
CA ASN A 65 26.67 -26.23 19.25
C ASN A 65 25.55 -25.23 18.91
N TYR A 66 24.66 -25.57 17.96
CA TYR A 66 23.51 -24.74 17.64
C TYR A 66 22.48 -24.80 18.76
N LYS A 67 22.11 -23.64 19.29
CA LYS A 67 21.15 -23.51 20.40
C LYS A 67 19.89 -22.73 20.00
N GLY A 68 19.63 -22.64 18.69
CA GLY A 68 18.66 -21.70 18.12
C GLY A 68 19.29 -20.33 17.84
N VAL A 69 18.59 -19.54 17.03
CA VAL A 69 18.90 -18.12 16.84
C VAL A 69 18.73 -17.42 18.20
N TRP A 70 19.71 -16.63 18.62
CA TRP A 70 19.61 -15.91 19.88
C TRP A 70 18.45 -14.91 19.82
N ALA A 71 17.56 -14.97 20.79
CA ALA A 71 16.51 -13.97 20.98
C ALA A 71 16.69 -13.29 22.35
N PRO A 72 16.49 -11.96 22.45
CA PRO A 72 16.55 -11.27 23.73
C PRO A 72 15.45 -11.80 24.65
N LYS A 73 15.75 -11.89 25.96
CA LYS A 73 14.75 -12.24 26.96
C LYS A 73 13.69 -11.14 27.00
N GLN A 74 12.43 -11.52 26.92
CA GLN A 74 11.33 -10.58 27.14
C GLN A 74 11.32 -10.19 28.62
N ILE A 75 11.52 -8.90 28.88
CA ILE A 75 11.39 -8.30 30.20
C ILE A 75 10.09 -7.50 30.23
N SER A 76 9.41 -7.47 31.39
CA SER A 76 8.24 -6.62 31.56
C SER A 76 8.66 -5.16 31.38
N ASN A 77 7.86 -4.40 30.61
CA ASN A 77 8.10 -2.97 30.42
C ASN A 77 7.76 -2.22 31.73
N PRO A 78 8.73 -1.60 32.43
CA PRO A 78 8.45 -0.88 33.67
C PRO A 78 7.60 0.39 33.44
N GLU A 79 7.62 0.95 32.24
CA GLU A 79 6.83 2.14 31.86
C GLU A 79 5.41 1.79 31.41
N TYR A 80 5.04 0.50 31.40
CA TYR A 80 3.67 0.10 31.06
C TYR A 80 2.73 0.36 32.22
N HIS A 81 1.71 1.18 31.95
CA HIS A 81 0.61 1.44 32.87
C HIS A 81 -0.72 1.21 32.15
N PRO A 82 -1.68 0.47 32.75
CA PRO A 82 -3.01 0.34 32.18
C PRO A 82 -3.75 1.68 32.28
N ASP A 83 -4.16 2.23 31.14
CA ASP A 83 -4.98 3.44 31.07
C ASP A 83 -6.45 3.07 30.83
N ASN A 84 -7.30 3.34 31.81
CA ASN A 84 -8.76 3.15 31.73
C ASN A 84 -9.50 4.47 31.44
N THR A 85 -8.79 5.56 31.20
CA THR A 85 -9.36 6.90 30.96
C THR A 85 -9.38 7.29 29.50
N PHE A 86 -8.97 6.40 28.59
CA PHE A 86 -8.89 6.65 27.15
C PHE A 86 -10.19 7.22 26.54
N ALA A 87 -11.37 6.83 27.05
CA ALA A 87 -12.66 7.31 26.56
C ALA A 87 -13.17 8.58 27.26
N ASN A 88 -12.41 9.15 28.20
CA ASN A 88 -12.80 10.36 28.93
C ASN A 88 -12.22 11.59 28.23
N PHE A 89 -13.04 12.28 27.46
CA PHE A 89 -12.66 13.53 26.80
C PHE A 89 -13.74 14.60 27.00
N MET A 90 -13.32 15.86 27.07
CA MET A 90 -14.23 16.99 27.07
C MET A 90 -14.37 17.50 25.64
N SER A 91 -15.60 17.50 25.11
CA SER A 91 -15.91 18.07 23.80
C SER A 91 -16.71 19.35 23.97
N THR A 92 -16.35 20.37 23.19
CA THR A 92 -17.02 21.68 23.18
C THR A 92 -17.57 22.07 21.82
N HIS A 93 -16.96 21.55 20.74
CA HIS A 93 -17.31 21.89 19.36
C HIS A 93 -17.54 20.63 18.54
N VAL A 94 -18.38 20.77 17.51
CA VAL A 94 -18.62 19.77 16.47
C VAL A 94 -18.11 20.36 15.17
N GLY A 95 -17.15 19.69 14.54
CA GLY A 95 -16.56 20.11 13.27
C GLY A 95 -16.71 19.04 12.21
N PHE A 96 -16.95 19.45 10.96
CA PHE A 96 -16.89 18.58 9.79
C PHE A 96 -15.62 18.89 9.03
N ASP A 97 -14.67 17.96 9.04
CA ASP A 97 -13.48 17.99 8.20
C ASP A 97 -13.59 16.84 7.20
N LEU A 98 -13.84 17.18 5.94
CA LEU A 98 -14.20 16.23 4.88
C LEU A 98 -13.50 16.61 3.58
N TRP A 99 -12.96 15.59 2.90
CA TRP A 99 -12.55 15.71 1.51
C TRP A 99 -13.65 15.14 0.60
N THR A 100 -14.09 15.92 -0.41
CA THR A 100 -15.14 15.49 -1.35
C THR A 100 -14.69 15.71 -2.80
N VAL A 101 -15.15 14.83 -3.71
CA VAL A 101 -14.89 14.92 -5.16
C VAL A 101 -16.13 15.40 -5.92
N GLU A 102 -17.32 14.93 -5.51
CA GLU A 102 -18.61 15.35 -6.04
C GLU A 102 -19.45 16.01 -4.93
N SER A 103 -20.19 17.05 -5.27
CA SER A 103 -21.14 17.71 -4.37
C SER A 103 -22.48 16.98 -4.34
N GLY A 104 -23.22 17.09 -3.24
CA GLY A 104 -24.55 16.51 -3.11
C GLY A 104 -24.83 15.83 -1.76
N THR A 105 -23.81 15.62 -0.94
CA THR A 105 -23.99 15.12 0.43
C THR A 105 -24.52 16.23 1.33
N SER A 106 -25.69 16.00 1.96
CA SER A 106 -26.28 16.88 2.96
C SER A 106 -26.26 16.22 4.34
N PHE A 107 -25.82 16.95 5.36
CA PHE A 107 -25.91 16.54 6.77
C PHE A 107 -27.02 17.33 7.45
N ASP A 108 -27.85 16.65 8.24
CA ASP A 108 -28.92 17.25 9.05
C ASP A 108 -29.09 16.41 10.33
N ASP A 109 -29.88 16.91 11.28
CA ASP A 109 -30.25 16.21 12.52
C ASP A 109 -29.04 15.77 13.39
N ILE A 110 -28.07 16.68 13.60
CA ILE A 110 -26.92 16.43 14.47
C ILE A 110 -27.40 16.36 15.94
N PHE A 111 -27.30 15.18 16.55
CA PHE A 111 -27.75 14.93 17.93
C PHE A 111 -26.63 14.39 18.82
N ILE A 112 -26.43 14.99 19.99
CA ILE A 112 -25.39 14.63 20.97
C ILE A 112 -26.03 14.46 22.34
N THR A 113 -25.85 13.29 22.95
CA THR A 113 -26.35 12.94 24.30
C THR A 113 -25.39 11.95 24.98
N ASP A 114 -25.46 11.89 26.30
CA ASP A 114 -24.80 10.87 27.14
C ASP A 114 -25.69 9.63 27.39
N SER A 115 -26.96 9.69 26.97
CA SER A 115 -27.95 8.66 27.22
C SER A 115 -28.27 7.84 25.96
N GLN A 116 -27.94 6.55 26.00
CA GLN A 116 -28.28 5.63 24.91
C GLN A 116 -29.78 5.55 24.65
N SER A 117 -30.61 5.61 25.70
CA SER A 117 -32.07 5.56 25.57
C SER A 117 -32.64 6.78 24.85
N GLU A 118 -32.05 7.96 25.04
CA GLU A 118 -32.46 9.18 24.33
C GLU A 118 -32.00 9.15 22.87
N SER A 119 -30.78 8.70 22.62
CA SER A 119 -30.26 8.50 21.26
C SER A 119 -31.15 7.55 20.46
N ASP A 120 -31.55 6.42 21.05
CA ASP A 120 -32.41 5.43 20.39
C ASP A 120 -33.82 5.97 20.09
N LYS A 121 -34.38 6.80 20.98
CA LYS A 121 -35.68 7.45 20.74
C LYS A 121 -35.58 8.46 19.61
N HIS A 122 -34.57 9.33 19.66
CA HIS A 122 -34.35 10.33 18.62
C HIS A 122 -34.13 9.68 17.25
N ALA A 123 -33.31 8.63 17.18
CA ALA A 123 -33.07 7.87 15.95
C ALA A 123 -34.36 7.27 15.36
N LYS A 124 -35.25 6.74 16.21
CA LYS A 124 -36.56 6.22 15.77
C LYS A 124 -37.45 7.32 15.23
N GLU A 125 -37.59 8.43 15.96
CA GLU A 125 -38.41 9.57 15.55
C GLU A 125 -37.93 10.17 14.21
N VAL A 126 -36.61 10.34 14.06
CA VAL A 126 -36.00 10.83 12.81
C VAL A 126 -36.26 9.84 11.66
N SER A 127 -36.07 8.54 11.90
CA SER A 127 -36.30 7.50 10.88
C SER A 127 -37.76 7.46 10.41
N GLU A 128 -38.71 7.56 11.34
CA GLU A 128 -40.15 7.59 11.04
C GLU A 128 -40.52 8.86 10.26
N ARG A 129 -40.02 10.02 10.67
CA ARG A 129 -40.21 11.29 9.95
C ARG A 129 -39.67 11.22 8.53
N LEU A 130 -38.46 10.69 8.34
CA LEU A 130 -37.83 10.54 7.03
C LEU A 130 -38.59 9.56 6.13
N ALA A 131 -39.16 8.48 6.69
CA ALA A 131 -40.01 7.55 5.94
C ALA A 131 -41.24 8.27 5.36
N ILE A 132 -41.95 9.05 6.19
CA ILE A 132 -43.12 9.83 5.76
C ILE A 132 -42.73 10.88 4.71
N GLN A 133 -41.65 11.63 4.94
CA GLN A 133 -41.18 12.64 3.99
C GLN A 133 -40.80 12.02 2.64
N LYS A 134 -40.13 10.86 2.63
CA LYS A 134 -39.79 10.14 1.41
C LYS A 134 -41.03 9.72 0.62
N GLU A 135 -42.06 9.22 1.29
CA GLU A 135 -43.33 8.88 0.65
C GLU A 135 -44.01 10.13 0.05
N GLN A 136 -44.09 11.23 0.81
CA GLN A 136 -44.66 12.49 0.33
C GLN A 136 -43.89 13.07 -0.87
N ILE A 137 -42.56 13.04 -0.85
CA ILE A 137 -41.73 13.49 -1.98
C ILE A 137 -41.97 12.61 -3.20
N LYS A 138 -42.03 11.29 -3.02
CA LYS A 138 -42.31 10.34 -4.11
C LYS A 138 -43.69 10.58 -4.74
N GLU A 139 -44.72 10.81 -3.93
CA GLU A 139 -46.06 11.14 -4.42
C GLU A 139 -46.09 12.47 -5.18
N LYS A 140 -45.45 13.52 -4.66
CA LYS A 140 -45.33 14.82 -5.34
C LYS A 140 -44.62 14.68 -6.69
N MET A 141 -43.48 13.99 -6.72
CA MET A 141 -42.75 13.73 -7.97
C MET A 141 -43.57 12.92 -8.98
N ALA A 142 -44.37 11.94 -8.52
CA ALA A 142 -45.24 11.17 -9.39
C ALA A 142 -46.39 12.02 -9.96
N LYS A 143 -46.93 12.96 -9.18
CA LYS A 143 -47.98 13.88 -9.62
C LYS A 143 -47.45 14.89 -10.64
N ASP A 144 -46.30 15.51 -10.36
CA ASP A 144 -45.66 16.46 -11.28
C ASP A 144 -45.32 15.82 -12.63
N LYS A 145 -44.89 14.54 -12.63
CA LYS A 145 -44.66 13.78 -13.87
C LYS A 145 -45.93 13.49 -14.66
N LYS A 146 -47.10 13.47 -14.00
CA LYS A 146 -48.40 13.20 -14.65
C LYS A 146 -49.06 14.47 -15.18
N ASP A 147 -48.85 15.60 -14.50
CA ASP A 147 -49.41 16.91 -14.88
C ASP A 147 -48.57 17.66 -15.92
N LYS A 148 -47.35 17.18 -16.23
CA LYS A 148 -46.51 17.69 -17.33
C LYS A 148 -46.58 16.73 -18.54
N PRO A 149 -47.47 16.93 -19.53
CA PRO A 149 -47.37 16.21 -20.80
C PRO A 149 -46.02 16.54 -21.46
N GLU A 150 -45.39 15.56 -22.12
CA GLU A 150 -44.14 15.74 -22.87
C GLU A 150 -44.28 16.89 -23.87
N THR A 151 -43.90 18.10 -23.47
CA THR A 151 -43.57 19.17 -24.40
C THR A 151 -42.27 18.77 -25.08
N PRO A 152 -42.23 18.59 -26.41
CA PRO A 152 -40.98 18.30 -27.09
C PRO A 152 -40.03 19.47 -26.83
N LEU A 153 -38.81 19.13 -26.40
CA LEU A 153 -37.71 20.06 -26.16
C LEU A 153 -37.55 20.97 -27.39
N PRO A 154 -37.63 22.31 -27.28
CA PRO A 154 -37.04 23.16 -28.30
C PRO A 154 -35.52 23.00 -28.20
N GLU A 155 -34.89 22.69 -29.34
CA GLU A 155 -33.45 22.59 -29.51
C GLU A 155 -32.71 23.83 -29.00
N GLU A 156 -31.49 23.56 -28.52
CA GLU A 156 -30.35 24.44 -28.24
C GLU A 156 -30.51 25.95 -28.47
N SER A 157 -30.07 26.73 -27.48
CA SER A 157 -28.89 27.64 -27.55
C SER A 157 -28.99 28.77 -26.48
N PRO A 158 -27.93 29.57 -26.25
CA PRO A 158 -26.68 29.17 -25.63
C PRO A 158 -26.37 30.00 -24.36
N ASP A 159 -25.42 29.47 -23.60
CA ASP A 159 -24.54 30.12 -22.62
C ASP A 159 -24.55 31.66 -22.59
N VAL A 160 -25.00 32.23 -21.47
CA VAL A 160 -24.64 33.59 -21.04
C VAL A 160 -24.31 33.56 -19.55
N SER A 161 -23.01 33.50 -19.25
CA SER A 161 -22.44 33.96 -17.98
C SER A 161 -22.90 35.38 -17.67
N PRO A 162 -23.27 35.70 -16.42
CA PRO A 162 -23.11 37.05 -15.89
C PRO A 162 -21.78 37.13 -15.14
N GLU A 163 -20.87 37.94 -15.69
CA GLU A 163 -19.73 38.48 -14.95
C GLU A 163 -20.21 39.46 -13.87
N ASP A 164 -19.41 39.50 -12.79
CA ASP A 164 -19.18 40.56 -11.80
C ASP A 164 -20.32 41.08 -10.92
N ASP A 165 -20.11 40.92 -9.61
CA ASP A 165 -20.06 42.08 -8.72
C ASP A 165 -18.99 41.85 -7.63
N GLU A 166 -17.98 42.71 -7.66
CA GLU A 166 -16.89 42.84 -6.68
C GLU A 166 -17.37 43.45 -5.35
N GLU A 167 -16.43 43.42 -4.38
CA GLU A 167 -16.34 44.17 -3.13
C GLU A 167 -17.04 43.50 -1.93
N SER A 168 -16.47 43.38 -0.73
CA SER A 168 -15.17 43.70 -0.14
C SER A 168 -15.29 43.24 1.31
N ASP A 169 -14.31 42.56 1.90
CA ASP A 169 -13.80 42.99 3.20
C ASP A 169 -12.52 42.24 3.56
N ALA A 170 -11.50 43.05 3.84
CA ALA A 170 -10.20 42.65 4.34
C ALA A 170 -10.29 42.42 5.85
N ASP A 171 -9.71 41.34 6.35
CA ASP A 171 -9.09 41.40 7.67
C ASP A 171 -7.89 40.46 7.72
N THR A 172 -6.70 41.08 7.81
CA THR A 172 -5.42 40.41 8.01
C THR A 172 -5.07 40.60 9.47
N PRO A 173 -5.00 39.57 10.32
CA PRO A 173 -4.41 39.74 11.64
C PRO A 173 -2.89 39.72 11.54
N GLU A 174 -2.30 40.76 12.10
CA GLU A 174 -0.87 41.06 12.21
C GLU A 174 -0.11 39.96 12.98
N ASP A 175 1.08 39.65 12.46
CA ASP A 175 2.09 38.76 13.02
C ASP A 175 2.80 39.46 14.20
N GLU A 176 2.49 39.06 15.43
CA GLU A 176 3.27 39.46 16.60
C GLU A 176 4.53 38.59 16.72
N THR A 177 5.66 39.11 16.24
CA THR A 177 6.98 38.69 16.70
C THR A 177 7.82 39.91 17.04
N GLU A 178 8.08 40.14 18.33
CA GLU A 178 9.41 40.53 18.85
C GLU A 178 9.48 40.46 20.40
N HIS A 179 10.42 39.63 20.85
CA HIS A 179 11.34 39.75 21.99
C HIS A 179 10.96 40.45 23.31
N GLU A 180 11.02 39.68 24.41
CA GLU A 180 12.09 39.77 25.44
C GLU A 180 12.25 38.45 26.22
#